data_AF-A0A536S4N4-F1
#
_entry.id   AF-A0A536S4N4-F1
#
_cell.length_a   1.000
_cell.length_b   1.000
_cell.length_c   1.000
_cell.angle_alpha   90.00
_cell.angle_beta   90.00
_cell.angle_gamma   90.00
#
_symmetry.space_group_name_H-M   'P 1'
#
loop_
_entity.id
_entity.type
_entity.pdbx_description
1 polymer ?
#
loop_
_entity_poly.entity_id
_entity_poly.type
_entity_poly.pdbx_seq_one_letter_code
_entity_poly.pdbx_strand_id
1 'polypeptide(L)'
;MPSPSGLRTGARDLTGLRAGLPALSCRAPSPKMLDSASSITRMRTARMVGVAALVAAACTAPAAVATRAPSPQTTTSPELTIAPSPLALPTATPRPPVTEPFRCTERVPIPEVDHVVYATWSPDATKLAISRIVTLASPRTITGWEEEFFLDSFDVRTGELRPLGVGERPQWSADGRYLSYWGWDGTLRIAVGGFVVADIPATMPEARWVGETLYFMSKDEIQAWNAESFVRTIAHLPSETAAEYPSDDVYWSADGERFTLTRYSLDGTLERFLGTTTTGDLTPLDLPQATFTEWAPSGESLFVQYPDRVELHAMDGSARSSSLRAFAGPVHGWTPDGRALLMGRISPTIPAGDALDQFKVWGADGEPQTTATLPNLLGQRVFSPGGEYFTGVSRTSLYGTRLELYRCGAGPASSGASTGDPTVPSRLAAIQADPRRFARPVAGAITQFVQGSHTGIDVAAPFGSVIVASDDGVVDAMGWVQVGGRRVCVLHARGLESCYYHTSAALVTIGDRVVRGQPIALIGMTGVTTGPHVHWEAKLLGRIVDPLRQ
;
A
#
# COMPACT_ATOMS: atom_id res chain seq x y z
N MET A 1 -64.48 -1.80 -8.84
CA MET A 1 -65.04 -1.13 -10.03
C MET A 1 -64.99 0.38 -9.79
N PRO A 2 -64.89 1.24 -10.82
CA PRO A 2 -63.91 1.11 -11.90
C PRO A 2 -63.30 2.48 -12.32
N SER A 3 -62.16 2.47 -13.02
CA SER A 3 -61.84 3.53 -14.01
C SER A 3 -62.85 3.41 -15.18
N PRO A 4 -63.08 4.38 -16.11
CA PRO A 4 -62.00 4.84 -17.01
C PRO A 4 -62.21 6.21 -17.73
N SER A 5 -61.33 6.46 -18.72
CA SER A 5 -61.56 7.24 -19.97
C SER A 5 -61.82 8.76 -19.84
N GLY A 6 -61.43 9.60 -20.79
CA GLY A 6 -60.76 9.45 -22.10
C GLY A 6 -60.96 10.80 -22.84
N LEU A 7 -60.07 11.30 -23.70
CA LEU A 7 -59.81 10.96 -25.12
C LEU A 7 -58.68 11.92 -25.59
N ARG A 8 -57.80 11.60 -26.56
CA ARG A 8 -57.92 11.94 -28.00
C ARG A 8 -58.41 13.39 -28.26
N THR A 9 -57.83 14.21 -29.14
CA THR A 9 -56.98 13.99 -30.34
C THR A 9 -56.52 15.35 -30.88
N GLY A 10 -55.58 15.38 -31.84
CA GLY A 10 -55.57 16.45 -32.86
C GLY A 10 -54.21 17.06 -33.17
N ALA A 11 -53.59 16.63 -34.28
CA ALA A 11 -52.48 17.33 -34.91
C ALA A 11 -52.94 17.95 -36.25
N ARG A 12 -52.50 19.18 -36.52
CA ARG A 12 -52.13 19.81 -37.81
C ARG A 12 -52.28 21.34 -37.67
N ASP A 13 -51.27 22.19 -37.81
CA ASP A 13 -50.29 22.36 -38.92
C ASP A 13 -50.90 23.13 -40.11
N LEU A 14 -50.45 24.39 -40.32
CA LEU A 14 -49.94 24.95 -41.60
C LEU A 14 -49.90 26.51 -41.66
N THR A 15 -48.76 27.06 -42.15
CA THR A 15 -48.58 28.36 -42.89
C THR A 15 -48.93 29.70 -42.16
N GLY A 16 -48.21 30.84 -42.27
CA GLY A 16 -47.02 31.31 -43.02
C GLY A 16 -46.75 32.82 -42.70
N LEU A 17 -45.94 33.66 -43.37
CA LEU A 17 -45.01 33.46 -44.50
C LEU A 17 -44.05 34.69 -44.76
N ARG A 18 -42.73 34.60 -44.45
CA ARG A 18 -41.60 35.46 -44.95
C ARG A 18 -41.51 36.94 -44.48
N ALA A 19 -40.37 37.67 -44.52
CA ALA A 19 -39.07 37.46 -45.19
C ALA A 19 -37.85 38.10 -44.46
N GLY A 20 -36.62 37.65 -44.76
CA GLY A 20 -35.37 38.44 -44.64
C GLY A 20 -34.06 37.62 -44.48
N LEU A 21 -33.24 37.52 -45.52
CA LEU A 21 -31.88 36.89 -45.59
C LEU A 21 -30.83 37.98 -45.93
N PRO A 22 -29.48 37.79 -45.93
CA PRO A 22 -28.64 36.56 -46.05
C PRO A 22 -27.67 36.32 -44.85
N ALA A 23 -27.17 35.12 -44.52
CA ALA A 23 -26.58 33.96 -45.23
C ALA A 23 -25.04 33.95 -45.28
N LEU A 24 -24.43 32.90 -44.71
CA LEU A 24 -23.22 32.22 -45.21
C LEU A 24 -23.06 30.86 -44.49
N SER A 25 -22.34 29.92 -45.11
CA SER A 25 -22.45 28.47 -44.89
C SER A 25 -21.08 27.79 -44.94
N CYS A 26 -20.88 26.70 -44.19
CA CYS A 26 -20.46 25.41 -44.78
C CYS A 26 -20.43 24.24 -43.78
N ARG A 27 -20.49 23.02 -44.34
CA ARG A 27 -20.60 21.71 -43.66
C ARG A 27 -19.25 21.13 -43.25
N ALA A 28 -19.28 20.23 -42.26
CA ALA A 28 -18.22 19.26 -41.96
C ALA A 28 -18.28 18.02 -42.90
N PRO A 29 -17.14 17.34 -43.14
CA PRO A 29 -17.08 15.99 -43.71
C PRO A 29 -16.76 14.91 -42.65
N SER A 30 -17.15 13.67 -42.94
CA SER A 30 -16.81 12.45 -42.18
C SER A 30 -15.50 11.80 -42.69
N PRO A 31 -14.78 11.03 -41.85
CA PRO A 31 -13.58 10.30 -42.28
C PRO A 31 -13.91 8.92 -42.86
N LYS A 32 -13.14 8.52 -43.89
CA LYS A 32 -12.99 7.13 -44.35
C LYS A 32 -11.61 6.61 -43.97
N MET A 33 -11.48 5.29 -43.82
CA MET A 33 -10.19 4.60 -43.75
C MET A 33 -9.36 4.79 -45.03
N LEU A 34 -8.03 4.84 -44.89
CA LEU A 34 -7.06 4.22 -45.81
C LEU A 34 -5.64 4.22 -45.19
N ASP A 35 -4.80 3.34 -45.73
CA ASP A 35 -3.55 2.83 -45.14
C ASP A 35 -2.26 3.64 -45.40
N SER A 36 -1.21 3.23 -44.65
CA SER A 36 0.22 3.20 -45.02
C SER A 36 1.11 4.45 -44.90
N ALA A 37 2.06 4.33 -43.95
CA ALA A 37 3.51 4.56 -44.06
C ALA A 37 4.08 5.85 -44.71
N SER A 38 4.74 6.69 -43.90
CA SER A 38 6.21 6.87 -43.95
C SER A 38 6.76 7.93 -42.97
N SER A 39 8.01 7.69 -42.58
CA SER A 39 8.97 8.58 -41.88
C SER A 39 8.91 10.07 -42.22
N ILE A 40 9.15 10.94 -41.22
CA ILE A 40 9.92 12.20 -41.40
C ILE A 40 10.71 12.55 -40.12
N THR A 41 12.01 12.71 -40.30
CA THR A 41 12.99 13.25 -39.34
C THR A 41 12.76 14.73 -39.03
N ARG A 42 13.03 15.19 -37.79
CA ARG A 42 13.56 16.55 -37.56
C ARG A 42 14.38 16.69 -36.28
N MET A 43 15.65 17.06 -36.47
CA MET A 43 16.58 17.51 -35.41
C MET A 43 16.15 18.85 -34.80
N ARG A 44 16.58 19.11 -33.55
CA ARG A 44 17.36 20.33 -33.23
C ARG A 44 18.07 20.29 -31.86
N THR A 45 19.39 20.07 -31.94
CA THR A 45 20.47 20.69 -31.14
C THR A 45 20.14 21.56 -29.92
N ALA A 46 20.77 21.26 -28.78
CA ALA A 46 21.14 22.22 -27.75
C ALA A 46 22.61 22.03 -27.32
N ARG A 47 23.30 23.14 -27.02
CA ARG A 47 24.76 23.25 -26.88
C ARG A 47 25.34 22.55 -25.66
N MET A 48 26.49 21.89 -25.82
CA MET A 48 27.48 21.73 -24.75
C MET A 48 28.19 23.07 -24.48
N VAL A 49 28.46 23.35 -23.19
CA VAL A 49 29.47 24.32 -22.76
C VAL A 49 30.41 23.58 -21.81
N GLY A 50 31.68 23.44 -22.20
CA GLY A 50 32.70 22.91 -21.32
C GLY A 50 33.32 24.01 -20.46
N VAL A 51 33.70 23.66 -19.23
CA VAL A 51 34.56 24.49 -18.38
C VAL A 51 35.78 23.66 -18.01
N ALA A 52 36.97 24.16 -18.36
CA ALA A 52 38.25 23.56 -18.00
C ALA A 52 38.82 24.19 -16.73
N ALA A 53 39.73 23.46 -16.08
CA ALA A 53 40.22 23.73 -14.74
C ALA A 53 41.06 25.01 -14.58
N LEU A 54 41.18 25.48 -13.34
CA LEU A 54 42.36 26.21 -12.87
C LEU A 54 42.72 25.78 -11.45
N VAL A 55 43.99 25.41 -11.26
CA VAL A 55 44.61 25.11 -9.97
C VAL A 55 45.53 26.28 -9.62
N ALA A 56 45.40 26.82 -8.40
CA ALA A 56 46.41 27.69 -7.81
C ALA A 56 46.37 27.55 -6.28
N ALA A 57 47.54 27.30 -5.68
CA ALA A 57 47.73 27.27 -4.24
C ALA A 57 48.55 28.49 -3.79
N ALA A 58 48.19 29.08 -2.66
CA ALA A 58 49.07 30.00 -1.92
C ALA A 58 48.73 29.94 -0.43
N CYS A 59 49.76 29.82 0.41
CA CYS A 59 49.64 29.79 1.86
C CYS A 59 49.70 31.21 2.44
N THR A 60 48.99 31.46 3.55
CA THR A 60 49.44 32.36 4.63
C THR A 60 48.73 32.04 5.94
N ALA A 61 49.45 32.15 7.05
CA ALA A 61 48.99 32.01 8.43
C ALA A 61 49.93 32.84 9.34
N PRO A 62 49.70 32.92 10.65
CA PRO A 62 48.51 33.41 11.33
C PRO A 62 48.84 34.64 12.24
N ALA A 63 47.86 35.21 12.94
CA ALA A 63 48.11 36.17 14.02
C ALA A 63 47.38 35.74 15.30
N ALA A 64 48.07 35.77 16.44
CA ALA A 64 47.61 35.28 17.73
C ALA A 64 47.57 36.40 18.79
N VAL A 65 46.79 36.22 19.85
CA VAL A 65 46.95 36.96 21.12
C VAL A 65 46.84 36.02 22.33
N ALA A 66 47.78 36.22 23.27
CA ALA A 66 47.96 35.56 24.57
C ALA A 66 46.67 35.49 25.43
N THR A 67 46.28 34.34 25.98
CA THR A 67 46.80 33.59 27.16
C THR A 67 46.70 34.28 28.54
N ARG A 68 46.04 33.59 29.48
CA ARG A 68 46.36 33.62 30.91
C ARG A 68 45.91 32.30 31.57
N ALA A 69 46.85 31.55 32.15
CA ALA A 69 46.57 30.31 32.88
C ALA A 69 46.28 30.59 34.37
N PRO A 70 45.67 29.62 35.08
CA PRO A 70 46.43 29.05 36.20
C PRO A 70 46.36 27.52 36.34
N SER A 71 47.40 27.02 37.02
CA SER A 71 47.79 25.71 37.57
C SER A 71 46.80 24.53 37.66
N PRO A 72 47.31 23.27 37.62
CA PRO A 72 46.51 22.06 37.69
C PRO A 72 46.06 21.72 39.11
N GLN A 73 44.85 21.19 39.26
CA GLN A 73 44.43 20.43 40.44
C GLN A 73 43.95 19.04 40.02
N THR A 74 44.52 18.03 40.67
CA THR A 74 44.07 16.64 40.63
C THR A 74 42.71 16.49 41.30
N THR A 75 41.71 16.06 40.54
CA THR A 75 40.48 15.47 41.09
C THR A 75 40.21 14.14 40.41
N THR A 76 40.14 13.10 41.23
CA THR A 76 39.88 11.71 40.86
C THR A 76 38.48 11.54 40.26
N SER A 77 38.38 10.91 39.09
CA SER A 77 37.11 10.40 38.57
C SER A 77 36.54 9.32 39.49
N PRO A 78 35.22 9.31 39.78
CA PRO A 78 34.60 8.21 40.51
C PRO A 78 34.54 6.97 39.61
N GLU A 79 35.05 5.86 40.12
CA GLU A 79 35.04 4.55 39.47
C GLU A 79 33.63 3.96 39.54
N LEU A 80 32.95 3.90 38.38
CA LEU A 80 31.64 3.25 38.25
C LEU A 80 31.84 1.74 38.17
N THR A 81 31.80 1.07 39.34
CA THR A 81 31.89 -0.39 39.44
C THR A 81 30.64 -1.06 38.85
N ILE A 82 30.63 -1.32 37.54
CA ILE A 82 29.60 -2.14 36.90
C ILE A 82 29.85 -3.60 37.28
N ALA A 83 29.03 -4.13 38.19
CA ALA A 83 29.04 -5.55 38.50
C ALA A 83 28.49 -6.36 37.30
N PRO A 84 29.24 -7.34 36.77
CA PRO A 84 28.74 -8.20 35.71
C PRO A 84 27.77 -9.23 36.30
N SER A 85 26.47 -9.02 36.12
CA SER A 85 25.48 -10.08 36.25
C SER A 85 25.39 -10.84 34.92
N PRO A 86 25.90 -12.09 34.81
CA PRO A 86 25.63 -12.90 33.63
C PRO A 86 24.16 -13.30 33.64
N LEU A 87 23.35 -12.64 32.82
CA LEU A 87 22.04 -13.13 32.42
C LEU A 87 22.23 -14.45 31.67
N ALA A 88 22.07 -15.56 32.38
CA ALA A 88 22.10 -16.89 31.78
C ALA A 88 21.00 -16.98 30.73
N LEU A 89 21.37 -17.40 29.52
CA LEU A 89 20.43 -17.69 28.44
C LEU A 89 19.41 -18.74 28.94
N PRO A 90 18.09 -18.48 28.82
CA PRO A 90 17.12 -19.55 28.89
C PRO A 90 17.44 -20.50 27.73
N THR A 91 17.90 -21.71 28.04
CA THR A 91 18.06 -22.76 27.04
C THR A 91 16.72 -22.94 26.33
N ALA A 92 16.72 -23.10 25.02
CA ALA A 92 15.50 -23.30 24.25
C ALA A 92 14.83 -24.64 24.61
N THR A 93 14.00 -24.62 25.65
CA THR A 93 13.00 -25.66 25.88
C THR A 93 12.08 -25.69 24.66
N PRO A 94 11.80 -26.87 24.07
CA PRO A 94 10.78 -26.99 23.06
C PRO A 94 9.47 -26.39 23.59
N ARG A 95 8.99 -25.33 22.94
CA ARG A 95 7.75 -24.67 23.33
C ARG A 95 6.61 -25.70 23.16
N PRO A 96 5.73 -25.90 24.16
CA PRO A 96 4.62 -26.84 24.01
C PRO A 96 3.75 -26.44 22.81
N PRO A 97 3.08 -27.41 22.14
CA PRO A 97 2.26 -27.13 20.98
C PRO A 97 1.19 -26.09 21.32
N VAL A 98 1.17 -25.02 20.53
CA VAL A 98 0.27 -23.89 20.73
C VAL A 98 -1.15 -24.31 20.36
N THR A 99 -2.07 -24.29 21.33
CA THR A 99 -3.46 -24.73 21.14
C THR A 99 -4.30 -23.76 20.31
N GLU A 100 -3.88 -22.51 20.16
CA GLU A 100 -4.58 -21.46 19.37
C GLU A 100 -3.52 -20.59 18.63
N PRO A 101 -2.92 -21.06 17.53
CA PRO A 101 -1.74 -20.40 16.92
C PRO A 101 -2.00 -18.96 16.46
N PHE A 102 -3.23 -18.64 16.05
CA PHE A 102 -3.59 -17.33 15.50
C PHE A 102 -4.34 -16.43 16.49
N ARG A 103 -4.08 -16.60 17.80
CA ARG A 103 -4.58 -15.72 18.86
C ARG A 103 -3.53 -14.67 19.23
N CYS A 104 -3.64 -13.49 18.63
CA CYS A 104 -2.71 -12.37 18.81
C CYS A 104 -3.36 -11.30 19.69
N THR A 105 -3.31 -11.50 21.01
CA THR A 105 -4.09 -10.68 21.98
C THR A 105 -3.26 -10.03 23.08
N GLU A 106 -1.97 -10.34 23.20
CA GLU A 106 -1.07 -9.74 24.18
C GLU A 106 -0.28 -8.60 23.51
N ARG A 107 -0.56 -7.34 23.83
CA ARG A 107 0.17 -6.20 23.28
C ARG A 107 1.61 -6.20 23.82
N VAL A 108 2.60 -6.10 22.93
CA VAL A 108 4.01 -6.01 23.30
C VAL A 108 4.35 -4.55 23.65
N PRO A 109 4.97 -4.26 24.81
CA PRO A 109 5.46 -2.92 25.12
C PRO A 109 6.69 -2.62 24.27
N ILE A 110 6.51 -1.78 23.25
CA ILE A 110 7.57 -1.22 22.40
C ILE A 110 7.68 0.30 22.61
N PRO A 111 8.84 0.92 22.32
CA PRO A 111 8.93 2.37 22.19
C PRO A 111 7.90 2.91 21.17
N GLU A 112 7.44 4.14 21.35
CA GLU A 112 6.49 4.73 20.40
C GLU A 112 7.20 5.07 19.08
N VAL A 113 6.63 4.59 17.97
CA VAL A 113 7.14 4.80 16.63
C VAL A 113 6.02 5.34 15.74
N ASP A 114 5.93 6.67 15.66
CA ASP A 114 4.87 7.39 14.96
C ASP A 114 5.06 7.46 13.44
N HIS A 115 3.96 7.76 12.75
CA HIS A 115 3.82 7.96 11.31
C HIS A 115 4.19 6.73 10.46
N VAL A 116 4.29 5.55 11.08
CA VAL A 116 4.46 4.27 10.37
C VAL A 116 3.24 3.97 9.51
N VAL A 117 3.48 3.54 8.28
CA VAL A 117 2.41 3.12 7.33
C VAL A 117 2.68 1.78 6.66
N TYR A 118 3.95 1.33 6.64
CA TYR A 118 4.36 0.04 6.11
C TYR A 118 5.37 -0.61 7.08
N ALA A 119 5.33 -1.94 7.21
CA ALA A 119 6.23 -2.67 8.09
C ALA A 119 6.44 -4.10 7.59
N THR A 120 7.67 -4.46 7.22
CA THR A 120 8.05 -5.83 6.81
C THR A 120 9.00 -6.46 7.82
N TRP A 121 8.83 -7.76 8.08
CA TRP A 121 9.66 -8.51 9.01
C TRP A 121 10.98 -8.97 8.38
N SER A 122 12.06 -8.92 9.16
CA SER A 122 13.26 -9.69 8.84
C SER A 122 12.96 -11.20 8.92
N PRO A 123 13.64 -12.05 8.13
CA PRO A 123 13.36 -13.50 8.10
C PRO A 123 13.50 -14.20 9.46
N ASP A 124 14.36 -13.67 10.33
CA ASP A 124 14.61 -14.17 11.69
C ASP A 124 13.62 -13.63 12.75
N ALA A 125 12.61 -12.85 12.33
CA ALA A 125 11.62 -12.20 13.19
C ALA A 125 12.20 -11.26 14.28
N THR A 126 13.43 -10.75 14.10
CA THR A 126 14.07 -9.87 15.09
C THR A 126 13.85 -8.39 14.85
N LYS A 127 13.63 -8.01 13.59
CA LYS A 127 13.52 -6.61 13.16
C LYS A 127 12.31 -6.41 12.26
N LEU A 128 11.82 -5.19 12.26
CA LEU A 128 10.96 -4.66 11.22
C LEU A 128 11.74 -3.66 10.39
N ALA A 129 11.66 -3.71 9.05
CA ALA A 129 11.93 -2.54 8.23
C ALA A 129 10.61 -1.79 8.07
N ILE A 130 10.56 -0.57 8.60
CA ILE A 130 9.36 0.27 8.64
C ILE A 130 9.51 1.46 7.69
N SER A 131 8.41 1.84 7.05
CA SER A 131 8.30 3.12 6.34
C SER A 131 7.48 4.09 7.17
N ARG A 132 8.07 5.24 7.49
CA ARG A 132 7.44 6.36 8.20
C ARG A 132 7.24 7.53 7.26
N ILE A 133 6.10 8.19 7.36
CA ILE A 133 5.84 9.43 6.62
C ILE A 133 6.46 10.61 7.37
N VAL A 134 7.19 11.44 6.63
CA VAL A 134 7.69 12.73 7.10
C VAL A 134 7.21 13.81 6.15
N THR A 135 6.53 14.83 6.69
CA THR A 135 6.15 16.01 5.91
C THR A 135 7.35 16.95 5.77
N LEU A 136 7.74 17.25 4.53
CA LEU A 136 8.87 18.13 4.20
C LEU A 136 8.36 19.38 3.48
N ALA A 137 9.03 20.52 3.70
CA ALA A 137 8.75 21.74 2.93
C ALA A 137 9.16 21.54 1.46
N SER A 138 8.26 21.84 0.53
CA SER A 138 8.47 21.61 -0.90
C SER A 138 8.12 22.83 -1.74
N PRO A 139 9.06 23.32 -2.58
CA PRO A 139 8.76 24.36 -3.58
C PRO A 139 8.06 23.79 -4.83
N ARG A 140 7.89 22.46 -4.93
CA ARG A 140 7.32 21.77 -6.10
C ARG A 140 5.79 21.66 -6.05
N THR A 141 5.24 21.57 -4.85
CA THR A 141 3.81 21.37 -4.59
C THR A 141 3.07 22.68 -4.35
N ILE A 142 1.81 22.78 -4.79
CA ILE A 142 0.95 23.97 -4.56
C ILE A 142 0.66 24.24 -3.06
N THR A 143 0.79 23.21 -2.22
CA THR A 143 0.64 23.25 -0.77
C THR A 143 1.87 23.80 -0.03
N GLY A 144 3.03 23.90 -0.69
CA GLY A 144 4.31 24.23 -0.07
C GLY A 144 4.95 23.09 0.73
N TRP A 145 4.40 21.86 0.65
CA TRP A 145 4.93 20.68 1.32
C TRP A 145 4.59 19.38 0.58
N GLU A 146 5.46 18.39 0.75
CA GLU A 146 5.28 17.02 0.24
C GLU A 146 5.47 16.00 1.38
N GLU A 147 4.98 14.77 1.20
CA GLU A 147 5.20 13.67 2.13
C GLU A 147 6.26 12.73 1.56
N GLU A 148 7.24 12.37 2.40
CA GLU A 148 8.41 11.57 2.06
C GLU A 148 8.46 10.33 2.96
N PHE A 149 8.90 9.19 2.42
CA PHE A 149 9.00 7.94 3.16
C PHE A 149 10.42 7.78 3.72
N PHE A 150 10.56 7.83 5.04
CA PHE A 150 11.81 7.49 5.73
C PHE A 150 11.78 6.02 6.15
N LEU A 151 12.85 5.31 5.83
CA LEU A 151 13.02 3.89 6.17
C LEU A 151 13.89 3.76 7.41
N ASP A 152 13.41 2.99 8.38
CA ASP A 152 14.16 2.62 9.57
C ASP A 152 14.09 1.10 9.78
N SER A 153 15.11 0.54 10.42
CA SER A 153 15.02 -0.77 11.06
C SER A 153 14.65 -0.55 12.53
N PHE A 154 13.63 -1.26 12.98
CA PHE A 154 13.21 -1.33 14.37
C PHE A 154 13.55 -2.72 14.91
N ASP A 155 14.48 -2.81 15.87
CA ASP A 155 14.81 -4.05 16.56
C ASP A 155 13.79 -4.31 17.67
N VAL A 156 13.04 -5.41 17.53
CA VAL A 156 11.89 -5.73 18.39
C VAL A 156 12.33 -6.16 19.81
N ARG A 157 13.60 -6.54 20.00
CA ARG A 157 14.13 -6.99 21.30
C ARG A 157 14.68 -5.83 22.11
N THR A 158 15.36 -4.89 21.46
CA THR A 158 16.02 -3.75 22.11
C THR A 158 15.20 -2.46 22.06
N GLY A 159 14.25 -2.36 21.14
CA GLY A 159 13.54 -1.12 20.82
C GLY A 159 14.36 -0.12 20.02
N GLU A 160 15.54 -0.52 19.51
CA GLU A 160 16.44 0.37 18.78
C GLU A 160 15.90 0.68 17.37
N LEU A 161 15.86 1.97 17.04
CA LEU A 161 15.62 2.46 15.67
C LEU A 161 16.93 2.84 15.00
N ARG A 162 17.16 2.37 13.77
CA ARG A 162 18.28 2.80 12.92
C ARG A 162 17.80 3.17 11.51
N PRO A 163 18.11 4.38 11.01
CA PRO A 163 17.81 4.75 9.63
C PRO A 163 18.43 3.79 8.62
N LEU A 164 17.68 3.46 7.57
CA LEU A 164 18.09 2.61 6.46
C LEU A 164 18.13 3.35 5.12
N GLY A 165 17.34 4.41 4.97
CA GLY A 165 17.27 5.20 3.73
C GLY A 165 16.02 6.05 3.62
N VAL A 166 15.76 6.53 2.40
CA VAL A 166 14.56 7.28 2.00
C VAL A 166 13.96 6.57 0.80
N GLY A 167 12.69 6.21 0.87
CA GLY A 167 11.97 5.40 -0.10
C GLY A 167 10.86 4.53 0.50
N GLU A 168 10.14 3.82 -0.36
CA GLU A 168 8.98 2.99 -0.01
C GLU A 168 9.21 1.48 -0.24
N ARG A 169 8.22 0.68 0.17
CA ARG A 169 8.14 -0.78 -0.08
C ARG A 169 9.42 -1.56 0.28
N PRO A 170 9.94 -1.43 1.52
CA PRO A 170 11.09 -2.21 1.96
C PRO A 170 10.79 -3.71 1.86
N GLN A 171 11.76 -4.49 1.38
CA GLN A 171 11.74 -5.96 1.41
C GLN A 171 13.11 -6.49 1.83
N TRP A 172 13.13 -7.49 2.72
CA TRP A 172 14.36 -8.18 3.12
C TRP A 172 14.71 -9.32 2.15
N SER A 173 16.00 -9.55 1.94
CA SER A 173 16.50 -10.83 1.43
C SER A 173 16.19 -11.98 2.39
N ALA A 174 16.15 -13.21 1.90
CA ALA A 174 15.71 -14.35 2.71
C ALA A 174 16.69 -14.73 3.84
N ASP A 175 17.93 -14.24 3.77
CA ASP A 175 18.94 -14.33 4.84
C ASP A 175 18.95 -13.10 5.78
N GLY A 176 18.16 -12.06 5.49
CA GLY A 176 18.07 -10.81 6.25
C GLY A 176 19.26 -9.86 6.09
N ARG A 177 20.18 -10.13 5.16
CA ARG A 177 21.42 -9.35 4.95
C ARG A 177 21.20 -8.08 4.15
N TYR A 178 20.36 -8.14 3.12
CA TYR A 178 20.05 -7.04 2.22
C TYR A 178 18.62 -6.55 2.47
N LEU A 179 18.42 -5.26 2.25
CA LEU A 179 17.09 -4.65 2.13
C LEU A 179 16.98 -3.99 0.76
N SER A 180 15.98 -4.35 -0.03
CA SER A 180 15.58 -3.57 -1.20
C SER A 180 14.48 -2.57 -0.85
N TYR A 181 14.45 -1.44 -1.53
CA TYR A 181 13.39 -0.42 -1.42
C TYR A 181 13.38 0.50 -2.65
N TRP A 182 12.29 1.23 -2.86
CA TRP A 182 12.11 2.10 -4.03
C TRP A 182 12.22 3.58 -3.67
N GLY A 183 13.00 4.34 -4.43
CA GLY A 183 12.98 5.80 -4.34
C GLY A 183 11.87 6.43 -5.20
N TRP A 184 11.48 7.66 -4.86
CA TRP A 184 10.59 8.49 -5.67
C TRP A 184 11.15 8.88 -7.05
N ASP A 185 12.45 8.71 -7.25
CA ASP A 185 13.11 8.78 -8.55
C ASP A 185 12.90 7.52 -9.42
N GLY A 186 12.10 6.56 -8.94
CA GLY A 186 11.83 5.29 -9.62
C GLY A 186 13.01 4.31 -9.57
N THR A 187 14.03 4.58 -8.75
CA THR A 187 15.21 3.72 -8.65
C THR A 187 15.00 2.64 -7.59
N LEU A 188 15.24 1.38 -7.96
CA LEU A 188 15.31 0.25 -7.05
C LEU A 188 16.66 0.28 -6.34
N ARG A 189 16.64 0.45 -5.03
CA ARG A 189 17.82 0.52 -4.17
C ARG A 189 17.98 -0.77 -3.41
N ILE A 190 19.24 -1.17 -3.18
CA ILE A 190 19.60 -2.29 -2.32
C ILE A 190 20.61 -1.79 -1.31
N ALA A 191 20.35 -2.03 -0.02
CA ALA A 191 21.17 -1.57 1.08
C ALA A 191 21.59 -2.70 2.03
N VAL A 192 22.75 -2.52 2.66
CA VAL A 192 23.28 -3.38 3.72
C VAL A 192 23.63 -2.49 4.91
N GLY A 193 23.00 -2.72 6.06
CA GLY A 193 23.26 -1.96 7.28
C GLY A 193 23.01 -0.45 7.16
N GLY A 194 22.11 -0.02 6.27
CA GLY A 194 21.80 1.39 5.99
C GLY A 194 22.69 2.06 4.93
N PHE A 195 23.61 1.32 4.31
CA PHE A 195 24.41 1.81 3.17
C PHE A 195 23.89 1.22 1.87
N VAL A 196 23.56 2.07 0.89
CA VAL A 196 23.19 1.64 -0.47
C VAL A 196 24.39 1.01 -1.16
N VAL A 197 24.23 -0.23 -1.62
CA VAL A 197 25.23 -1.02 -2.36
C VAL A 197 24.88 -1.19 -3.83
N ALA A 198 23.63 -0.90 -4.23
CA ALA A 198 23.21 -0.80 -5.62
C ALA A 198 22.06 0.21 -5.78
N ASP A 199 22.14 1.02 -6.84
CA ASP A 199 21.06 1.84 -7.40
C ASP A 199 20.75 1.28 -8.80
N ILE A 200 19.52 0.80 -9.03
CA ILE A 200 19.14 0.05 -10.23
C ILE A 200 17.98 0.76 -10.95
N PRO A 201 18.14 1.14 -12.23
CA PRO A 201 17.04 1.67 -13.06
C PRO A 201 16.15 0.52 -13.56
N ALA A 202 15.27 0.06 -12.69
CA ALA A 202 14.21 -0.90 -12.99
C ALA A 202 12.93 -0.16 -13.43
N THR A 203 12.04 -0.83 -14.17
CA THR A 203 10.83 -0.19 -14.72
C THR A 203 9.55 -0.51 -13.98
N MET A 204 9.49 -1.66 -13.28
CA MET A 204 8.33 -2.07 -12.50
C MET A 204 8.64 -2.03 -11.01
N PRO A 205 7.76 -1.48 -10.15
CA PRO A 205 7.98 -1.35 -8.72
C PRO A 205 7.91 -2.68 -7.94
N GLU A 206 7.64 -3.81 -8.61
CA GLU A 206 7.67 -5.13 -7.98
C GLU A 206 9.05 -5.78 -8.14
N ALA A 207 9.61 -6.20 -7.02
CA ALA A 207 10.81 -7.00 -6.94
C ALA A 207 10.60 -8.17 -5.97
N ARG A 208 11.38 -9.25 -6.12
CA ARG A 208 11.27 -10.47 -5.30
C ARG A 208 12.63 -11.01 -4.90
N TRP A 209 12.87 -11.13 -3.60
CA TRP A 209 14.02 -11.87 -3.07
C TRP A 209 13.79 -13.38 -3.09
N VAL A 210 14.80 -14.12 -3.55
CA VAL A 210 14.94 -15.57 -3.42
C VAL A 210 16.37 -15.84 -2.96
N GLY A 211 16.53 -16.26 -1.70
CA GLY A 211 17.86 -16.28 -1.08
C GLY A 211 18.48 -14.88 -1.05
N GLU A 212 19.71 -14.77 -1.57
CA GLU A 212 20.45 -13.52 -1.79
C GLU A 212 20.27 -12.93 -3.22
N THR A 213 19.37 -13.47 -4.04
CA THR A 213 19.10 -12.95 -5.39
C THR A 213 17.80 -12.17 -5.43
N LEU A 214 17.82 -10.94 -5.97
CA LEU A 214 16.66 -10.08 -6.17
C LEU A 214 16.24 -10.09 -7.64
N TYR A 215 15.06 -10.61 -7.94
CA TYR A 215 14.44 -10.56 -9.27
C TYR A 215 13.60 -9.30 -9.41
N PHE A 216 13.64 -8.67 -10.58
CA PHE A 216 12.87 -7.47 -10.93
C PHE A 216 12.74 -7.35 -12.45
N MET A 217 11.85 -6.48 -12.94
CA MET A 217 11.71 -6.19 -14.37
C MET A 217 12.34 -4.85 -14.76
N SER A 218 13.01 -4.85 -15.91
CA SER A 218 13.53 -3.65 -16.56
C SER A 218 13.18 -3.69 -18.05
N LYS A 219 12.14 -2.97 -18.43
CA LYS A 219 11.48 -3.00 -19.74
C LYS A 219 10.97 -4.42 -20.06
N ASP A 220 11.37 -4.96 -21.19
CA ASP A 220 11.14 -6.34 -21.63
C ASP A 220 12.07 -7.36 -20.93
N GLU A 221 13.02 -6.94 -20.09
CA GLU A 221 13.94 -7.87 -19.43
C GLU A 221 13.48 -8.27 -18.02
N ILE A 222 13.49 -9.58 -17.76
CA ILE A 222 13.60 -10.10 -16.39
C ILE A 222 15.08 -10.04 -16.01
N GLN A 223 15.39 -9.27 -14.98
CA GLN A 223 16.74 -9.11 -14.47
C GLN A 223 16.85 -9.63 -13.04
N ALA A 224 18.06 -10.02 -12.66
CA ALA A 224 18.40 -10.43 -11.31
C ALA A 224 19.62 -9.64 -10.81
N TRP A 225 19.57 -9.21 -9.55
CA TRP A 225 20.71 -8.70 -8.82
C TRP A 225 21.19 -9.70 -7.78
N ASN A 226 22.50 -9.88 -7.66
CA ASN A 226 23.14 -10.41 -6.45
C ASN A 226 24.55 -9.78 -6.28
N ALA A 227 25.19 -10.02 -5.14
CA ALA A 227 26.49 -9.42 -4.82
C ALA A 227 27.67 -9.90 -5.70
N GLU A 228 27.50 -10.98 -6.47
CA GLU A 228 28.55 -11.54 -7.33
C GLU A 228 28.45 -11.02 -8.78
N SER A 229 27.25 -11.02 -9.36
CA SER A 229 27.02 -10.60 -10.75
C SER A 229 26.66 -9.12 -10.88
N PHE A 230 26.38 -8.43 -9.77
CA PHE A 230 25.53 -7.23 -9.78
C PHE A 230 24.26 -7.55 -10.58
N VAL A 231 23.87 -6.71 -11.55
CA VAL A 231 22.72 -6.94 -12.43
C VAL A 231 23.08 -7.86 -13.60
N ARG A 232 22.27 -8.90 -13.82
CA ARG A 232 22.27 -9.74 -15.03
C ARG A 232 20.86 -9.93 -15.59
N THR A 233 20.74 -9.98 -16.91
CA THR A 233 19.51 -10.42 -17.59
C THR A 233 19.35 -11.93 -17.41
N ILE A 234 18.14 -12.36 -17.04
CA ILE A 234 17.74 -13.77 -16.91
C ILE A 234 16.99 -14.22 -18.15
N ALA A 235 16.03 -13.42 -18.60
CA ALA A 235 15.19 -13.69 -19.76
C ALA A 235 14.64 -12.38 -20.37
N HIS A 236 14.13 -12.48 -21.60
CA HIS A 236 13.34 -11.43 -22.24
C HIS A 236 11.88 -11.87 -22.34
N LEU A 237 10.95 -10.96 -22.07
CA LEU A 237 9.53 -11.10 -22.36
C LEU A 237 9.30 -10.93 -23.87
N PRO A 238 8.29 -11.59 -24.47
CA PRO A 238 7.85 -11.30 -25.82
C PRO A 238 7.42 -9.83 -25.95
N SER A 239 7.73 -9.16 -27.07
CA SER A 239 7.58 -7.71 -27.19
C SER A 239 6.13 -7.22 -27.08
N GLU A 240 5.16 -8.07 -27.44
CA GLU A 240 3.73 -7.86 -27.33
C GLU A 240 3.19 -7.98 -25.88
N THR A 241 3.92 -8.66 -24.99
CA THR A 241 3.56 -8.90 -23.58
C THR A 241 4.63 -8.40 -22.60
N ALA A 242 5.60 -7.63 -23.09
CA ALA A 242 6.51 -6.85 -22.26
C ALA A 242 5.71 -5.95 -21.30
N ALA A 243 6.11 -5.92 -20.03
CA ALA A 243 5.34 -5.29 -18.98
C ALA A 243 5.52 -3.76 -18.97
N GLU A 244 4.43 -3.03 -19.10
CA GLU A 244 4.41 -1.57 -19.16
C GLU A 244 3.90 -0.96 -17.84
N TYR A 245 4.79 -0.61 -16.91
CA TYR A 245 4.36 0.19 -15.76
C TYR A 245 3.99 1.63 -16.21
N PRO A 246 2.85 2.20 -15.78
CA PRO A 246 1.95 1.69 -14.74
C PRO A 246 0.63 1.09 -15.26
N SER A 247 0.60 0.66 -16.53
CA SER A 247 -0.55 -0.01 -17.16
C SER A 247 -0.64 -1.50 -16.81
N ASP A 248 0.49 -2.11 -16.44
CA ASP A 248 0.62 -3.52 -16.07
C ASP A 248 1.14 -3.66 -14.63
N ASP A 249 0.64 -4.68 -13.93
CA ASP A 249 1.17 -5.16 -12.66
C ASP A 249 1.87 -6.51 -12.84
N VAL A 250 2.91 -6.74 -12.05
CA VAL A 250 3.60 -8.03 -11.94
C VAL A 250 3.71 -8.42 -10.47
N TYR A 251 3.50 -9.70 -10.17
CA TYR A 251 3.67 -10.29 -8.85
C TYR A 251 4.40 -11.63 -8.98
N TRP A 252 5.47 -11.84 -8.22
CA TRP A 252 6.29 -13.05 -8.28
C TRP A 252 5.78 -14.15 -7.34
N SER A 253 5.98 -15.42 -7.69
CA SER A 253 5.86 -16.53 -6.76
C SER A 253 6.93 -16.46 -5.66
N ALA A 254 6.70 -17.10 -4.52
CA ALA A 254 7.60 -16.97 -3.38
C ALA A 254 9.00 -17.57 -3.62
N ASP A 255 9.07 -18.63 -4.43
CA ASP A 255 10.30 -19.25 -4.95
C ASP A 255 10.94 -18.45 -6.10
N GLY A 256 10.24 -17.45 -6.65
CA GLY A 256 10.63 -16.68 -7.82
C GLY A 256 10.77 -17.48 -9.11
N GLU A 257 10.28 -18.73 -9.19
CA GLU A 257 10.27 -19.50 -10.45
C GLU A 257 9.26 -18.95 -11.46
N ARG A 258 8.23 -18.26 -10.97
CA ARG A 258 7.07 -17.80 -11.75
C ARG A 258 6.68 -16.37 -11.37
N PHE A 259 5.84 -15.78 -12.19
CA PHE A 259 5.15 -14.53 -11.89
C PHE A 259 3.78 -14.49 -12.56
N THR A 260 2.88 -13.66 -12.05
CA THR A 260 1.66 -13.26 -12.77
C THR A 260 1.85 -11.86 -13.31
N LEU A 261 1.48 -11.64 -14.57
CA LEU A 261 1.33 -10.31 -15.17
C LEU A 261 -0.17 -10.02 -15.35
N THR A 262 -0.64 -8.87 -14.85
CA THR A 262 -2.01 -8.38 -15.11
C THR A 262 -1.93 -7.09 -15.91
N ARG A 263 -2.58 -7.06 -17.07
CA ARG A 263 -2.64 -5.90 -17.97
C ARG A 263 -3.99 -5.21 -17.88
N TYR A 264 -3.98 -3.89 -17.69
CA TYR A 264 -5.17 -3.08 -17.50
C TYR A 264 -5.49 -2.25 -18.76
N SER A 265 -6.62 -2.54 -19.40
CA SER A 265 -7.10 -1.76 -20.56
C SER A 265 -7.94 -0.55 -20.13
N LEU A 266 -7.88 0.52 -20.92
CA LEU A 266 -8.63 1.77 -20.68
C LEU A 266 -10.16 1.61 -20.72
N ASP A 267 -10.68 0.52 -21.29
CA ASP A 267 -12.10 0.17 -21.28
C ASP A 267 -12.53 -0.63 -20.04
N GLY A 268 -11.59 -0.95 -19.15
CA GLY A 268 -11.81 -1.75 -17.95
C GLY A 268 -11.71 -3.26 -18.15
N THR A 269 -11.33 -3.73 -19.36
CA THR A 269 -10.94 -5.13 -19.57
C THR A 269 -9.57 -5.42 -18.94
N LEU A 270 -9.37 -6.67 -18.50
CA LEU A 270 -8.14 -7.12 -17.86
C LEU A 270 -7.66 -8.40 -18.56
N GLU A 271 -6.40 -8.44 -18.94
CA GLU A 271 -5.73 -9.65 -19.39
C GLU A 271 -4.78 -10.14 -18.29
N ARG A 272 -4.61 -11.46 -18.17
CA ARG A 272 -3.70 -12.07 -17.20
C ARG A 272 -2.87 -13.16 -17.82
N PHE A 273 -1.63 -13.25 -17.35
CA PHE A 273 -0.64 -14.21 -17.82
C PHE A 273 0.10 -14.83 -16.64
N LEU A 274 0.38 -16.13 -16.74
CA LEU A 274 1.32 -16.85 -15.89
C LEU A 274 2.66 -16.94 -16.64
N GLY A 275 3.69 -16.33 -16.07
CA GLY A 275 5.04 -16.25 -16.61
C GLY A 275 6.03 -17.19 -15.92
N THR A 276 7.04 -17.63 -16.66
CA THR A 276 8.17 -18.42 -16.14
C THR A 276 9.43 -17.55 -16.08
N THR A 277 10.01 -17.37 -14.89
CA THR A 277 11.11 -16.42 -14.65
C THR A 277 12.37 -16.71 -15.47
N THR A 278 12.68 -17.98 -15.68
CA THR A 278 13.94 -18.42 -16.32
C THR A 278 13.90 -18.39 -17.85
N THR A 279 12.72 -18.30 -18.47
CA THR A 279 12.57 -18.27 -19.93
C THR A 279 11.90 -17.00 -20.44
N GLY A 280 11.13 -16.30 -19.60
CA GLY A 280 10.30 -15.16 -20.01
C GLY A 280 8.99 -15.55 -20.69
N ASP A 281 8.73 -16.86 -20.87
CA ASP A 281 7.52 -17.37 -21.50
C ASP A 281 6.28 -16.98 -20.70
N LEU A 282 5.25 -16.48 -21.39
CA LEU A 282 3.97 -16.07 -20.83
C LEU A 282 2.83 -16.92 -21.40
N THR A 283 2.03 -17.50 -20.51
CA THR A 283 0.84 -18.28 -20.83
C THR A 283 -0.41 -17.54 -20.38
N PRO A 284 -1.43 -17.33 -21.23
CA PRO A 284 -2.67 -16.68 -20.82
C PRO A 284 -3.36 -17.44 -19.68
N LEU A 285 -3.82 -16.70 -18.67
CA LEU A 285 -4.42 -17.23 -17.45
C LEU A 285 -5.92 -16.87 -17.44
N ASP A 286 -6.75 -17.82 -17.89
CA ASP A 286 -8.20 -17.64 -18.08
C ASP A 286 -8.96 -17.55 -16.74
N LEU A 287 -8.92 -16.37 -16.13
CA LEU A 287 -9.60 -16.03 -14.88
C LEU A 287 -10.62 -14.90 -15.13
N PRO A 288 -11.69 -15.16 -15.91
CA PRO A 288 -12.67 -14.13 -16.26
C PRO A 288 -13.37 -13.62 -15.00
N GLN A 289 -13.53 -12.30 -14.90
CA GLN A 289 -14.07 -11.60 -13.73
C GLN A 289 -13.21 -11.66 -12.45
N ALA A 290 -12.00 -12.25 -12.47
CA ALA A 290 -11.09 -12.14 -11.34
C ALA A 290 -10.71 -10.66 -11.12
N THR A 291 -10.87 -10.20 -9.89
CA THR A 291 -10.59 -8.82 -9.47
C THR A 291 -9.17 -8.65 -8.94
N PHE A 292 -8.56 -9.73 -8.45
CA PHE A 292 -7.22 -9.74 -7.88
C PHE A 292 -6.62 -11.14 -7.91
N THR A 293 -5.28 -11.21 -7.97
CA THR A 293 -4.48 -12.43 -7.92
C THR A 293 -3.25 -12.17 -7.07
N GLU A 294 -2.93 -13.09 -6.17
CA GLU A 294 -1.79 -12.96 -5.24
C GLU A 294 -1.11 -14.32 -5.07
N TRP A 295 0.21 -14.38 -5.14
CA TRP A 295 0.92 -15.60 -4.79
C TRP A 295 0.88 -15.81 -3.28
N ALA A 296 0.56 -17.02 -2.87
CA ALA A 296 0.68 -17.42 -1.48
C ALA A 296 2.15 -17.20 -1.01
N PRO A 297 2.41 -16.70 0.22
CA PRO A 297 3.77 -16.49 0.71
C PRO A 297 4.64 -17.76 0.77
N SER A 298 4.01 -18.94 0.71
CA SER A 298 4.66 -20.25 0.54
C SER A 298 5.13 -20.53 -0.89
N GLY A 299 4.55 -19.87 -1.90
CA GLY A 299 4.73 -20.14 -3.33
C GLY A 299 3.84 -21.26 -3.88
N GLU A 300 3.22 -22.07 -3.02
CA GLU A 300 2.57 -23.33 -3.39
C GLU A 300 1.19 -23.16 -4.04
N SER A 301 0.57 -21.98 -3.91
CA SER A 301 -0.73 -21.68 -4.52
C SER A 301 -0.85 -20.23 -4.99
N LEU A 302 -1.71 -20.00 -5.97
CA LEU A 302 -2.17 -18.69 -6.41
C LEU A 302 -3.56 -18.43 -5.82
N PHE A 303 -3.69 -17.38 -5.01
CA PHE A 303 -4.97 -16.85 -4.59
C PHE A 303 -5.61 -16.08 -5.74
N VAL A 304 -6.90 -16.31 -5.97
CA VAL A 304 -7.71 -15.58 -6.95
C VAL A 304 -8.99 -15.11 -6.27
N GLN A 305 -9.24 -13.80 -6.33
CA GLN A 305 -10.44 -13.19 -5.77
C GLN A 305 -11.41 -12.76 -6.88
N TYR A 306 -12.67 -13.12 -6.70
CA TYR A 306 -13.80 -12.73 -7.55
C TYR A 306 -14.80 -11.88 -6.73
N PRO A 307 -15.79 -11.24 -7.38
CA PRO A 307 -16.82 -10.47 -6.68
C PRO A 307 -17.69 -11.28 -5.70
N ASP A 308 -17.78 -12.60 -5.87
CA ASP A 308 -18.71 -13.48 -5.13
C ASP A 308 -18.04 -14.69 -4.45
N ARG A 309 -16.77 -14.97 -4.74
CA ARG A 309 -16.00 -16.12 -4.26
C ARG A 309 -14.49 -15.87 -4.22
N VAL A 310 -13.79 -16.77 -3.56
CA VAL A 310 -12.33 -16.85 -3.49
C VAL A 310 -11.86 -18.25 -3.86
N GLU A 311 -10.69 -18.32 -4.49
CA GLU A 311 -10.09 -19.58 -4.95
C GLU A 311 -8.61 -19.64 -4.58
N LEU A 312 -8.12 -20.85 -4.26
CA LEU A 312 -6.71 -21.18 -4.12
C LEU A 312 -6.37 -22.23 -5.18
N HIS A 313 -5.61 -21.82 -6.20
CA HIS A 313 -5.16 -22.65 -7.31
C HIS A 313 -3.79 -23.23 -6.98
N ALA A 314 -3.67 -24.56 -6.92
CA ALA A 314 -2.42 -25.26 -6.69
C ALA A 314 -1.63 -25.48 -8.00
N MET A 315 -0.34 -25.78 -7.88
CA MET A 315 0.56 -25.88 -9.04
C MET A 315 0.29 -27.08 -9.96
N ASP A 316 -0.55 -28.03 -9.55
CA ASP A 316 -1.04 -29.15 -10.36
C ASP A 316 -2.30 -28.83 -11.17
N GLY A 317 -2.81 -27.59 -11.09
CA GLY A 317 -4.04 -27.14 -11.73
C GLY A 317 -5.32 -27.46 -10.96
N SER A 318 -5.23 -28.06 -9.77
CA SER A 318 -6.38 -28.20 -8.88
C SER A 318 -6.71 -26.86 -8.20
N ALA A 319 -7.99 -26.60 -7.94
CA ALA A 319 -8.43 -25.36 -7.30
C ALA A 319 -9.43 -25.63 -6.18
N ARG A 320 -9.23 -24.98 -5.03
CA ARG A 320 -10.16 -24.99 -3.88
C ARG A 320 -10.95 -23.69 -3.89
N SER A 321 -12.27 -23.75 -3.96
CA SER A 321 -13.16 -22.58 -4.10
C SER A 321 -14.09 -22.41 -2.90
N SER A 322 -14.42 -21.17 -2.52
CA SER A 322 -15.44 -20.87 -1.52
C SER A 322 -16.14 -19.54 -1.79
N SER A 323 -17.46 -19.49 -1.63
CA SER A 323 -18.20 -18.22 -1.77
C SER A 323 -17.81 -17.25 -0.67
N LEU A 324 -17.70 -15.96 -1.01
CA LEU A 324 -17.48 -14.88 -0.03
C LEU A 324 -18.58 -14.81 1.03
N ARG A 325 -19.78 -15.34 0.74
CA ARG A 325 -20.89 -15.48 1.70
C ARG A 325 -20.63 -16.50 2.82
N ALA A 326 -19.59 -17.33 2.71
CA ALA A 326 -19.17 -18.30 3.74
C ALA A 326 -18.29 -17.68 4.85
N PHE A 327 -18.06 -16.36 4.78
CA PHE A 327 -17.22 -15.57 5.67
C PHE A 327 -17.97 -14.31 6.14
N ALA A 328 -17.50 -13.69 7.23
CA ALA A 328 -18.12 -12.47 7.78
C ALA A 328 -17.87 -11.21 6.94
N GLY A 329 -17.00 -11.29 5.93
CA GLY A 329 -16.63 -10.22 5.01
C GLY A 329 -15.55 -10.68 4.01
N PRO A 330 -15.16 -9.83 3.06
CA PRO A 330 -14.19 -10.14 2.02
C PRO A 330 -12.74 -9.77 2.37
N VAL A 331 -12.46 -9.39 3.64
CA VAL A 331 -11.10 -9.04 4.07
C VAL A 331 -10.30 -10.33 4.22
N HIS A 332 -9.18 -10.43 3.50
CA HIS A 332 -8.25 -11.55 3.59
C HIS A 332 -6.92 -11.15 4.25
N GLY A 333 -6.06 -12.15 4.39
CA GLY A 333 -4.67 -12.09 4.84
C GLY A 333 -4.14 -13.52 4.97
N TRP A 334 -2.85 -13.73 4.89
CA TRP A 334 -2.26 -15.08 4.97
C TRP A 334 -1.99 -15.51 6.40
N THR A 335 -2.04 -16.83 6.64
CA THR A 335 -1.40 -17.45 7.81
C THR A 335 0.13 -17.32 7.72
N PRO A 336 0.86 -17.39 8.85
CA PRO A 336 2.33 -17.24 8.89
C PRO A 336 3.09 -18.21 7.97
N ASP A 337 2.59 -19.43 7.82
CA ASP A 337 3.14 -20.45 6.92
C ASP A 337 2.85 -20.18 5.43
N GLY A 338 2.06 -19.15 5.12
CA GLY A 338 1.69 -18.77 3.76
C GLY A 338 0.86 -19.80 3.02
N ARG A 339 0.14 -20.71 3.71
CA ARG A 339 -0.63 -21.81 3.07
C ARG A 339 -2.14 -21.69 3.16
N ALA A 340 -2.64 -20.91 4.13
CA ALA A 340 -4.07 -20.70 4.35
C ALA A 340 -4.40 -19.20 4.47
N LEU A 341 -5.68 -18.89 4.31
CA LEU A 341 -6.22 -17.54 4.35
C LEU A 341 -7.06 -17.29 5.60
N LEU A 342 -6.90 -16.10 6.17
CA LEU A 342 -7.69 -15.55 7.25
C LEU A 342 -8.80 -14.67 6.65
N MET A 343 -9.99 -15.23 6.53
CA MET A 343 -11.13 -14.60 5.84
C MET A 343 -12.14 -14.03 6.85
N GLY A 344 -12.53 -12.77 6.69
CA GLY A 344 -13.48 -12.15 7.62
C GLY A 344 -13.73 -10.66 7.39
N ARG A 345 -13.99 -9.96 8.50
CA ARG A 345 -14.25 -8.52 8.52
C ARG A 345 -13.42 -7.86 9.61
N ILE A 346 -13.12 -6.58 9.43
CA ILE A 346 -12.58 -5.72 10.47
C ILE A 346 -13.74 -4.99 11.13
N SER A 347 -13.75 -4.89 12.45
CA SER A 347 -14.87 -4.31 13.19
C SER A 347 -15.00 -2.79 12.91
N PRO A 348 -16.24 -2.25 12.91
CA PRO A 348 -16.53 -0.85 12.58
C PRO A 348 -16.20 0.13 13.73
N THR A 349 -14.98 0.05 14.24
CA THR A 349 -14.42 0.93 15.27
C THR A 349 -13.23 1.69 14.69
N ILE A 350 -12.96 2.91 15.18
CA ILE A 350 -11.68 3.60 14.92
C ILE A 350 -10.56 2.66 15.37
N PRO A 351 -9.65 2.18 14.50
CA PRO A 351 -8.66 1.19 14.90
C PRO A 351 -7.61 1.81 15.82
N ALA A 352 -7.84 1.65 17.12
CA ALA A 352 -6.99 2.16 18.20
C ALA A 352 -6.14 1.05 18.85
N GLY A 353 -6.28 -0.21 18.46
CA GLY A 353 -5.58 -1.34 19.10
C GLY A 353 -6.19 -1.75 20.46
N ASP A 354 -7.50 -1.60 20.60
CA ASP A 354 -8.29 -2.01 21.77
C ASP A 354 -9.37 -3.06 21.42
N ALA A 355 -9.83 -3.09 20.17
CA ALA A 355 -10.73 -4.10 19.64
C ALA A 355 -9.98 -5.32 19.08
N LEU A 356 -10.63 -6.49 19.16
CA LEU A 356 -10.17 -7.75 18.57
C LEU A 356 -11.17 -8.22 17.51
N ASP A 357 -10.66 -8.61 16.36
CA ASP A 357 -11.40 -9.13 15.21
C ASP A 357 -11.24 -10.65 15.08
N GLN A 358 -12.28 -11.32 14.58
CA GLN A 358 -12.28 -12.76 14.34
C GLN A 358 -12.27 -13.07 12.84
N PHE A 359 -11.29 -13.88 12.42
CA PHE A 359 -11.13 -14.34 11.04
C PHE A 359 -11.20 -15.86 10.99
N LYS A 360 -11.93 -16.39 10.01
CA LYS A 360 -12.01 -17.83 9.76
C LYS A 360 -10.81 -18.28 8.94
N VAL A 361 -10.11 -19.30 9.42
CA VAL A 361 -9.05 -19.95 8.64
C VAL A 361 -9.68 -20.78 7.52
N TRP A 362 -9.20 -20.62 6.29
CA TRP A 362 -9.67 -21.36 5.11
C TRP A 362 -8.49 -21.73 4.19
N GLY A 363 -8.54 -22.90 3.55
CA GLY A 363 -7.45 -23.39 2.70
C GLY A 363 -6.35 -24.18 3.44
N ALA A 364 -6.51 -24.44 4.74
CA ALA A 364 -5.70 -25.46 5.43
C ALA A 364 -6.24 -26.87 5.10
N ASP A 365 -5.34 -27.84 4.89
CA ASP A 365 -5.72 -29.22 4.63
C ASP A 365 -6.03 -29.96 5.94
N GLY A 366 -7.08 -30.80 5.94
CA GLY A 366 -7.38 -31.77 7.00
C GLY A 366 -7.97 -31.23 8.32
N GLU A 367 -7.87 -29.93 8.61
CA GLU A 367 -8.23 -29.37 9.94
C GLU A 367 -9.66 -28.80 10.04
N PRO A 368 -10.30 -28.85 11.22
CA PRO A 368 -11.53 -28.12 11.51
C PRO A 368 -11.36 -26.60 11.36
N GLN A 369 -12.47 -25.88 11.11
CA GLN A 369 -12.47 -24.42 10.89
C GLN A 369 -12.08 -23.65 12.16
N THR A 370 -10.77 -23.46 12.34
CA THR A 370 -10.19 -22.62 13.40
C THR A 370 -10.50 -21.15 13.15
N THR A 371 -10.71 -20.38 14.22
CA THR A 371 -10.91 -18.93 14.18
C THR A 371 -9.69 -18.23 14.74
N ALA A 372 -9.02 -17.43 13.91
CA ALA A 372 -7.99 -16.50 14.35
C ALA A 372 -8.61 -15.31 15.09
N THR A 373 -7.94 -14.82 16.13
CA THR A 373 -8.33 -13.61 16.88
C THR A 373 -7.17 -12.62 16.81
N LEU A 374 -7.36 -11.52 16.08
CA LEU A 374 -6.33 -10.55 15.75
C LEU A 374 -6.71 -9.15 16.25
N PRO A 375 -5.74 -8.26 16.53
CA PRO A 375 -6.04 -6.87 16.89
C PRO A 375 -6.62 -6.11 15.69
N ASN A 376 -7.61 -5.25 15.95
CA ASN A 376 -8.14 -4.34 14.95
C ASN A 376 -7.13 -3.20 14.70
N LEU A 377 -6.36 -3.35 13.63
CA LEU A 377 -5.29 -2.45 13.18
C LEU A 377 -5.52 -2.00 11.73
N LEU A 378 -4.96 -0.85 11.38
CA LEU A 378 -4.89 -0.31 10.01
C LEU A 378 -3.54 -0.61 9.35
N GLY A 379 -3.44 -0.18 8.09
CA GLY A 379 -2.25 -0.32 7.26
C GLY A 379 -2.01 -1.76 6.82
N GLN A 380 -0.75 -2.07 6.56
CA GLN A 380 -0.32 -3.44 6.33
C GLN A 380 -0.44 -4.25 7.64
N ARG A 381 -1.08 -5.41 7.59
CA ARG A 381 -1.31 -6.29 8.75
C ARG A 381 -0.60 -7.62 8.51
N VAL A 382 0.50 -7.89 9.21
CA VAL A 382 1.37 -9.03 8.90
C VAL A 382 1.84 -9.78 10.15
N PHE A 383 1.99 -11.08 10.02
CA PHE A 383 2.67 -11.92 11.01
C PHE A 383 4.19 -11.87 10.85
N SER A 384 4.92 -12.18 11.91
CA SER A 384 6.31 -12.63 11.78
C SER A 384 6.37 -13.97 11.02
N PRO A 385 7.51 -14.32 10.37
CA PRO A 385 7.66 -15.58 9.66
C PRO A 385 7.34 -16.85 10.47
N GLY A 386 7.61 -16.85 11.79
CA GLY A 386 7.25 -17.94 12.71
C GLY A 386 5.86 -17.82 13.34
N GLY A 387 5.12 -16.75 13.03
CA GLY A 387 3.78 -16.50 13.57
C GLY A 387 3.73 -16.10 15.04
N GLU A 388 4.86 -15.81 15.70
CA GLU A 388 4.92 -15.42 17.11
C GLU A 388 4.41 -14.00 17.38
N TYR A 389 4.43 -13.15 16.35
CA TYR A 389 4.00 -11.77 16.41
C TYR A 389 3.05 -11.42 15.27
N PHE A 390 2.20 -10.42 15.52
CA PHE A 390 1.38 -9.76 14.53
C PHE A 390 1.54 -8.25 14.68
N THR A 391 1.73 -7.55 13.56
CA THR A 391 2.00 -6.12 13.51
C THR A 391 1.07 -5.39 12.55
N GLY A 392 0.87 -4.11 12.81
CA GLY A 392 0.10 -3.17 12.00
C GLY A 392 0.18 -1.78 12.64
N VAL A 393 -0.76 -0.89 12.35
CA VAL A 393 -0.76 0.45 12.94
C VAL A 393 -2.09 0.84 13.58
N SER A 394 -2.05 1.64 14.64
CA SER A 394 -3.23 2.31 15.20
C SER A 394 -3.16 3.82 14.96
N ARG A 395 -4.31 4.52 15.05
CA ARG A 395 -4.35 5.98 14.87
C ARG A 395 -3.94 6.73 16.13
N THR A 396 -3.07 7.72 15.98
CA THR A 396 -2.69 8.69 17.03
C THR A 396 -3.39 10.04 16.86
N SER A 397 -3.77 10.40 15.63
CA SER A 397 -4.66 11.53 15.33
C SER A 397 -5.53 11.21 14.11
N LEU A 398 -6.21 12.21 13.52
CA LEU A 398 -6.93 12.01 12.27
C LEU A 398 -6.02 11.64 11.07
N TYR A 399 -4.74 11.97 11.15
CA TYR A 399 -3.72 11.73 10.11
C TYR A 399 -2.51 10.95 10.61
N GLY A 400 -2.24 10.97 11.92
CA GLY A 400 -1.13 10.26 12.56
C GLY A 400 -1.47 8.79 12.84
N THR A 401 -0.46 7.95 12.64
CA THR A 401 -0.46 6.52 12.97
C THR A 401 0.72 6.20 13.89
N ARG A 402 0.72 5.04 14.55
CA ARG A 402 1.92 4.48 15.18
C ARG A 402 1.97 2.96 15.03
N LEU A 403 3.18 2.41 15.10
CA LEU A 403 3.40 0.96 15.11
C LEU A 403 2.71 0.29 16.31
N GLU A 404 2.09 -0.85 16.07
CA GLU A 404 1.50 -1.69 17.11
C GLU A 404 1.96 -3.14 16.93
N LEU A 405 2.37 -3.79 18.02
CA LEU A 405 2.90 -5.14 18.02
C LEU A 405 2.18 -6.02 19.05
N TYR A 406 1.76 -7.20 18.63
CA TYR A 406 1.05 -8.17 19.46
C TYR A 406 1.74 -9.53 19.41
N ARG A 407 1.84 -10.21 20.55
CA ARG A 407 2.29 -11.61 20.62
C ARG A 407 1.11 -12.54 20.32
N CYS A 408 1.39 -13.54 19.50
CA CYS A 408 0.48 -14.59 19.09
C CYS A 408 0.79 -15.93 19.79
N GLY A 409 -0.20 -16.81 19.85
CA GLY A 409 -0.01 -18.17 20.37
C GLY A 409 0.26 -18.25 21.88
N ALA A 410 -0.06 -17.19 22.62
CA ALA A 410 -0.13 -17.25 24.07
C ALA A 410 -1.32 -18.13 24.50
N GLY A 411 -1.17 -18.83 25.62
CA GLY A 411 -2.31 -19.49 26.28
C GLY A 411 -3.36 -18.48 26.79
N PRO A 412 -4.39 -18.93 27.53
CA PRO A 412 -5.34 -18.01 28.17
C PRO A 412 -4.57 -16.93 28.95
N ALA A 413 -4.92 -15.66 28.70
CA ALA A 413 -4.15 -14.50 29.12
C ALA A 413 -3.75 -14.59 30.61
N SER A 414 -2.46 -14.39 30.89
CA SER A 414 -1.96 -14.37 32.26
C SER A 414 -2.69 -13.28 33.05
N SER A 415 -3.04 -13.58 34.30
CA SER A 415 -3.72 -12.63 35.19
C SER A 415 -2.84 -11.40 35.42
N GLY A 416 -3.18 -10.29 34.75
CA GLY A 416 -2.40 -9.05 34.75
C GLY A 416 -1.90 -8.60 33.37
N ALA A 417 -2.07 -9.39 32.31
CA ALA A 417 -1.79 -8.94 30.95
C ALA A 417 -2.76 -7.81 30.55
N SER A 418 -2.22 -6.63 30.20
CA SER A 418 -3.04 -5.52 29.69
C SER A 418 -3.56 -5.88 28.30
N THR A 419 -4.88 -6.08 28.17
CA THR A 419 -5.54 -6.45 26.89
C THR A 419 -5.64 -5.31 25.89
N GLY A 420 -4.99 -4.17 26.16
CA GLY A 420 -4.97 -2.98 25.32
C GLY A 420 -3.99 -1.93 25.85
N ASP A 421 -3.80 -0.89 25.06
CA ASP A 421 -3.04 0.29 25.45
C ASP A 421 -3.87 1.20 26.40
N PRO A 422 -3.37 1.56 27.60
CA PRO A 422 -4.11 2.39 28.56
C PRO A 422 -4.33 3.83 28.07
N THR A 423 -3.62 4.28 27.04
CA THR A 423 -3.78 5.62 26.43
C THR A 423 -4.86 5.68 25.34
N VAL A 424 -5.52 4.54 25.02
CA VAL A 424 -6.63 4.50 24.04
C VAL A 424 -7.71 5.55 24.34
N PRO A 425 -8.26 5.69 25.57
CA PRO A 425 -9.36 6.62 25.82
C PRO A 425 -8.96 8.09 25.60
N SER A 426 -7.75 8.48 26.03
CA SER A 426 -7.24 9.84 25.83
C SER A 426 -6.92 10.13 24.37
N ARG A 427 -6.42 9.14 23.63
CA ARG A 427 -6.13 9.23 22.19
C ARG A 427 -7.40 9.32 21.35
N LEU A 428 -8.43 8.52 21.67
CA LEU A 428 -9.76 8.64 21.05
C LEU A 428 -10.41 10.00 21.37
N ALA A 429 -10.29 10.50 22.60
CA ALA A 429 -10.76 11.84 22.96
C ALA A 429 -10.02 12.95 22.19
N ALA A 430 -8.70 12.83 21.99
CA ALA A 430 -7.92 13.76 21.17
C ALA A 430 -8.34 13.73 19.69
N ILE A 431 -8.58 12.55 19.12
CA ILE A 431 -9.13 12.38 17.75
C ILE A 431 -10.53 12.99 17.63
N GLN A 432 -11.37 12.87 18.66
CA GLN A 432 -12.70 13.47 18.70
C GLN A 432 -12.66 15.00 18.84
N ALA A 433 -11.66 15.54 19.54
CA ALA A 433 -11.48 16.98 19.75
C ALA A 433 -10.64 17.69 18.65
N ASP A 434 -10.08 16.95 17.69
CA ASP A 434 -9.33 17.51 16.56
C ASP A 434 -10.24 18.46 15.74
N PRO A 435 -9.80 19.69 15.44
CA PRO A 435 -10.64 20.68 14.74
C PRO A 435 -10.87 20.35 13.27
N ARG A 436 -10.09 19.42 12.68
CA ARG A 436 -10.40 18.87 11.36
C ARG A 436 -11.57 17.91 11.48
N ARG A 437 -12.50 17.97 10.55
CA ARG A 437 -13.62 17.04 10.46
C ARG A 437 -13.15 15.68 9.94
N PHE A 438 -12.29 15.69 8.93
CA PHE A 438 -11.98 14.48 8.16
C PHE A 438 -10.76 13.70 8.69
N ALA A 439 -10.96 12.40 8.94
CA ALA A 439 -9.90 11.42 9.07
C ALA A 439 -9.30 11.07 7.69
N ARG A 440 -7.97 10.98 7.58
CA ARG A 440 -7.30 10.43 6.39
C ARG A 440 -7.80 8.99 6.17
N PRO A 441 -8.29 8.60 4.98
CA PRO A 441 -8.97 7.32 4.78
C PRO A 441 -8.10 6.06 4.92
N VAL A 442 -6.78 6.17 4.78
CA VAL A 442 -5.85 5.03 4.89
C VAL A 442 -4.56 5.44 5.59
N ALA A 443 -3.85 4.47 6.16
CA ALA A 443 -2.46 4.64 6.59
C ALA A 443 -1.55 4.61 5.35
N GLY A 444 -1.29 5.77 4.77
CA GLY A 444 -0.56 5.93 3.50
C GLY A 444 -0.13 7.38 3.27
N ALA A 445 0.76 7.60 2.31
CA ALA A 445 1.32 8.92 1.99
C ALA A 445 0.53 9.62 0.87
N ILE A 446 0.44 10.94 0.92
CA ILE A 446 -0.13 11.74 -0.17
C ILE A 446 0.88 11.80 -1.31
N THR A 447 0.50 11.21 -2.45
CA THR A 447 1.26 11.26 -3.70
C THR A 447 0.79 12.39 -4.61
N GLN A 448 -0.47 12.82 -4.50
CA GLN A 448 -1.05 13.86 -5.35
C GLN A 448 -2.10 14.71 -4.61
N PHE A 449 -2.05 16.03 -4.83
CA PHE A 449 -2.98 17.00 -4.24
C PHE A 449 -4.11 17.39 -5.21
N VAL A 450 -5.15 18.07 -4.72
CA VAL A 450 -6.18 18.69 -5.57
C VAL A 450 -5.54 19.76 -6.47
N GLN A 451 -5.52 19.55 -7.78
CA GLN A 451 -4.93 20.49 -8.74
C GLN A 451 -5.48 20.30 -10.16
N GLY A 452 -5.83 21.40 -10.84
CA GLY A 452 -6.27 21.36 -12.24
C GLY A 452 -7.49 20.47 -12.45
N SER A 453 -7.32 19.37 -13.18
CA SER A 453 -8.35 18.33 -13.41
C SER A 453 -8.40 17.24 -12.34
N HIS A 454 -7.45 17.22 -11.40
CA HIS A 454 -7.41 16.27 -10.29
C HIS A 454 -8.28 16.77 -9.14
N THR A 455 -9.44 16.13 -8.94
CA THR A 455 -10.51 16.62 -8.06
C THR A 455 -10.40 16.18 -6.59
N GLY A 456 -9.45 15.31 -6.27
CA GLY A 456 -9.24 14.74 -4.95
C GLY A 456 -7.77 14.71 -4.56
N ILE A 457 -7.44 13.83 -3.61
CA ILE A 457 -6.11 13.61 -3.09
C ILE A 457 -5.80 12.12 -3.19
N ASP A 458 -4.66 11.79 -3.78
CA ASP A 458 -4.24 10.40 -3.91
C ASP A 458 -3.41 10.03 -2.69
N VAL A 459 -3.84 9.00 -1.96
CA VAL A 459 -3.13 8.46 -0.81
C VAL A 459 -2.68 7.03 -1.12
N ALA A 460 -1.38 6.85 -1.33
CA ALA A 460 -0.78 5.57 -1.68
C ALA A 460 -0.63 4.66 -0.46
N ALA A 461 -1.08 3.42 -0.60
CA ALA A 461 -0.91 2.33 0.36
C ALA A 461 -1.14 0.99 -0.35
N PRO A 462 -0.62 -0.14 0.16
CA PRO A 462 -0.66 -1.43 -0.53
C PRO A 462 -2.06 -1.89 -0.96
N PHE A 463 -2.15 -2.72 -2.01
CA PHE A 463 -3.40 -3.36 -2.42
C PHE A 463 -4.06 -4.07 -1.22
N GLY A 464 -5.39 -4.00 -1.12
CA GLY A 464 -6.12 -4.61 -0.01
C GLY A 464 -6.03 -3.84 1.31
N SER A 465 -5.27 -2.74 1.39
CA SER A 465 -5.27 -1.87 2.57
C SER A 465 -6.67 -1.30 2.83
N VAL A 466 -6.99 -1.16 4.11
CA VAL A 466 -8.33 -0.79 4.57
C VAL A 466 -8.58 0.71 4.38
N ILE A 467 -9.65 1.04 3.67
CA ILE A 467 -10.18 2.40 3.52
C ILE A 467 -11.28 2.59 4.58
N VAL A 468 -11.15 3.64 5.38
CA VAL A 468 -12.14 4.02 6.40
C VAL A 468 -12.91 5.29 6.02
N ALA A 469 -14.12 5.43 6.55
CA ALA A 469 -14.91 6.66 6.41
C ALA A 469 -14.23 7.85 7.09
N SER A 470 -14.08 8.97 6.37
CA SER A 470 -13.47 10.20 6.87
C SER A 470 -14.31 10.93 7.92
N ASP A 471 -15.62 10.75 7.93
CA ASP A 471 -16.56 11.33 8.92
C ASP A 471 -17.84 10.48 9.02
N ASP A 472 -18.65 10.73 10.04
CA ASP A 472 -19.98 10.12 10.22
C ASP A 472 -20.90 10.44 9.04
N GLY A 473 -21.71 9.48 8.59
CA GLY A 473 -22.62 9.71 7.47
C GLY A 473 -23.47 8.52 7.05
N VAL A 474 -24.01 8.60 5.84
CA VAL A 474 -24.76 7.54 5.16
C VAL A 474 -24.10 7.26 3.82
N VAL A 475 -23.87 5.98 3.50
CA VAL A 475 -23.39 5.58 2.18
C VAL A 475 -24.47 5.88 1.15
N ASP A 476 -24.22 6.84 0.26
CA ASP A 476 -25.23 7.36 -0.69
C ASP A 476 -24.96 6.92 -2.13
N ALA A 477 -23.71 6.60 -2.47
CA ALA A 477 -23.35 6.06 -3.77
C ALA A 477 -22.26 4.98 -3.71
N MET A 478 -22.41 3.98 -4.58
CA MET A 478 -21.42 2.93 -4.81
C MET A 478 -21.45 2.50 -6.28
N GLY A 479 -20.37 1.87 -6.75
CA GLY A 479 -20.32 1.21 -8.06
C GLY A 479 -19.22 1.73 -8.97
N TRP A 480 -19.26 1.37 -10.25
CA TRP A 480 -18.25 1.75 -11.24
C TRP A 480 -18.48 3.18 -11.78
N VAL A 481 -17.40 3.93 -11.93
CA VAL A 481 -17.30 5.17 -12.71
C VAL A 481 -16.11 5.05 -13.67
N GLN A 482 -16.18 5.71 -14.83
CA GLN A 482 -15.25 5.47 -15.93
C GLN A 482 -13.77 5.71 -15.58
N VAL A 483 -13.44 6.82 -14.90
CA VAL A 483 -12.06 7.15 -14.52
C VAL A 483 -11.70 6.56 -13.15
N GLY A 484 -12.49 6.87 -12.12
CA GLY A 484 -12.22 6.42 -10.73
C GLY A 484 -12.52 4.95 -10.42
N GLY A 485 -12.89 4.14 -11.42
CA GLY A 485 -13.21 2.72 -11.24
C GLY A 485 -14.33 2.48 -10.23
N ARG A 486 -14.16 1.48 -9.35
CA ARG A 486 -15.11 1.22 -8.26
C ARG A 486 -14.96 2.26 -7.15
N ARG A 487 -16.08 2.90 -6.78
CA ARG A 487 -16.15 3.86 -5.68
C ARG A 487 -17.11 3.45 -4.56
N VAL A 488 -16.87 4.02 -3.39
CA VAL A 488 -17.85 4.18 -2.29
C VAL A 488 -17.89 5.67 -1.96
N CYS A 489 -19.07 6.22 -1.68
CA CYS A 489 -19.22 7.59 -1.18
C CYS A 489 -20.12 7.63 0.05
N VAL A 490 -19.86 8.61 0.90
CA VAL A 490 -20.55 8.84 2.17
C VAL A 490 -21.03 10.28 2.21
N LEU A 491 -22.35 10.47 2.29
CA LEU A 491 -22.97 11.75 2.56
C LEU A 491 -22.97 12.03 4.06
N HIS A 492 -22.28 13.09 4.45
CA HIS A 492 -22.16 13.58 5.81
C HIS A 492 -23.11 14.75 6.09
N ALA A 493 -23.14 15.19 7.35
CA ALA A 493 -23.92 16.35 7.75
C ALA A 493 -23.57 17.63 6.95
N ARG A 494 -24.60 18.46 6.71
CA ARG A 494 -24.53 19.75 5.98
C ARG A 494 -24.19 19.65 4.48
N GLY A 495 -24.41 18.49 3.86
CA GLY A 495 -24.22 18.30 2.42
C GLY A 495 -22.75 18.24 2.01
N LEU A 496 -21.87 17.85 2.95
CA LEU A 496 -20.51 17.43 2.65
C LEU A 496 -20.54 15.93 2.28
N GLU A 497 -19.99 15.56 1.13
CA GLU A 497 -19.81 14.17 0.66
C GLU A 497 -18.31 13.88 0.63
N SER A 498 -17.91 12.66 1.01
CA SER A 498 -16.58 12.12 0.69
C SER A 498 -16.72 10.91 -0.22
N CYS A 499 -15.82 10.78 -1.18
CA CYS A 499 -15.77 9.66 -2.11
C CYS A 499 -14.38 9.02 -2.13
N TYR A 500 -14.37 7.69 -2.22
CA TYR A 500 -13.18 6.84 -2.20
C TYR A 500 -13.22 6.00 -3.46
N TYR A 501 -12.28 6.24 -4.36
CA TYR A 501 -12.20 5.64 -5.69
C TYR A 501 -11.07 4.60 -5.77
N HIS A 502 -10.93 3.93 -6.92
CA HIS A 502 -9.96 2.88 -7.21
C HIS A 502 -10.05 1.64 -6.28
N THR A 503 -11.22 1.38 -5.69
CA THR A 503 -11.40 0.33 -4.65
C THR A 503 -11.41 -1.10 -5.23
N SER A 504 -10.82 -2.08 -4.51
CA SER A 504 -10.91 -3.51 -4.86
C SER A 504 -12.18 -4.17 -4.34
N ALA A 505 -12.69 -3.71 -3.20
CA ALA A 505 -13.94 -4.16 -2.61
C ALA A 505 -14.62 -3.03 -1.84
N ALA A 506 -15.95 -3.09 -1.75
CA ALA A 506 -16.72 -2.32 -0.78
C ALA A 506 -17.07 -3.24 0.40
N LEU A 507 -17.03 -2.69 1.62
CA LEU A 507 -17.33 -3.38 2.88
C LEU A 507 -18.70 -2.96 3.46
N VAL A 508 -19.40 -2.06 2.77
CA VAL A 508 -20.70 -1.47 3.11
C VAL A 508 -21.62 -1.48 1.89
N THR A 509 -22.88 -1.11 2.09
CA THR A 509 -23.95 -1.03 1.09
C THR A 509 -24.61 0.35 1.10
N ILE A 510 -25.25 0.75 -0.01
CA ILE A 510 -25.98 2.03 -0.09
C ILE A 510 -27.12 2.03 0.94
N GLY A 511 -27.18 3.09 1.75
CA GLY A 511 -28.10 3.24 2.87
C GLY A 511 -27.49 2.93 4.23
N ASP A 512 -26.32 2.29 4.29
CA ASP A 512 -25.64 2.02 5.57
C ASP A 512 -25.22 3.32 6.25
N ARG A 513 -25.46 3.38 7.57
CA ARG A 513 -24.91 4.43 8.43
C ARG A 513 -23.50 4.03 8.83
N VAL A 514 -22.55 4.94 8.65
CA VAL A 514 -21.15 4.74 9.00
C VAL A 514 -20.68 5.79 9.99
N VAL A 515 -19.75 5.42 10.86
CA VAL A 515 -19.06 6.34 11.78
C VAL A 515 -17.64 6.64 11.29
N ARG A 516 -17.10 7.79 11.66
CA ARG A 516 -15.72 8.19 11.36
C ARG A 516 -14.74 7.10 11.79
N GLY A 517 -13.89 6.66 10.87
CA GLY A 517 -12.91 5.59 11.08
C GLY A 517 -13.43 4.16 10.90
N GLN A 518 -14.71 3.95 10.59
CA GLN A 518 -15.24 2.64 10.21
C GLN A 518 -14.68 2.17 8.85
N PRO A 519 -14.23 0.91 8.70
CA PRO A 519 -13.91 0.31 7.40
C PRO A 519 -15.11 0.33 6.43
N ILE A 520 -14.89 0.83 5.21
CA ILE A 520 -15.93 0.95 4.16
C ILE A 520 -15.50 0.37 2.82
N ALA A 521 -14.20 0.25 2.54
CA ALA A 521 -13.68 -0.31 1.32
C ALA A 521 -12.25 -0.86 1.51
N LEU A 522 -11.73 -1.49 0.46
CA LEU A 522 -10.33 -1.90 0.35
C LEU A 522 -9.68 -1.19 -0.83
N ILE A 523 -8.40 -0.80 -0.72
CA ILE A 523 -7.61 -0.29 -1.84
C ILE A 523 -7.54 -1.34 -2.93
N GLY A 524 -7.67 -0.90 -4.18
CA GLY A 524 -7.49 -1.71 -5.36
C GLY A 524 -6.78 -0.95 -6.46
N MET A 525 -7.01 -1.41 -7.69
CA MET A 525 -6.43 -0.83 -8.90
C MET A 525 -7.48 -0.77 -10.03
N THR A 526 -8.71 -0.37 -9.70
CA THR A 526 -9.79 -0.31 -10.69
C THR A 526 -9.92 1.08 -11.31
N GLY A 527 -10.23 1.14 -12.61
CA GLY A 527 -10.29 2.42 -13.35
C GLY A 527 -8.91 2.84 -13.85
N VAL A 528 -8.75 4.12 -14.17
CA VAL A 528 -7.47 4.68 -14.61
C VAL A 528 -6.64 5.02 -13.37
N THR A 529 -5.68 4.17 -13.05
CA THR A 529 -4.77 4.29 -11.90
C THR A 529 -3.34 4.05 -12.35
N THR A 530 -2.36 4.53 -11.57
CA THR A 530 -0.93 4.25 -11.79
C THR A 530 -0.32 3.33 -10.71
N GLY A 531 -1.14 2.76 -9.82
CA GLY A 531 -0.69 1.88 -8.73
C GLY A 531 -1.70 1.83 -7.57
N PRO A 532 -1.50 0.97 -6.56
CA PRO A 532 -2.38 0.91 -5.39
C PRO A 532 -2.45 2.23 -4.61
N HIS A 533 -3.61 2.88 -4.66
CA HIS A 533 -3.91 4.08 -3.87
C HIS A 533 -5.42 4.23 -3.69
N VAL A 534 -5.83 5.15 -2.81
CA VAL A 534 -7.20 5.68 -2.80
C VAL A 534 -7.17 7.11 -3.31
N HIS A 535 -7.92 7.39 -4.38
CA HIS A 535 -8.25 8.76 -4.74
C HIS A 535 -9.41 9.21 -3.85
N TRP A 536 -9.14 10.22 -3.03
CA TRP A 536 -10.01 10.72 -1.97
C TRP A 536 -10.54 12.10 -2.33
N GLU A 537 -11.81 12.14 -2.72
CA GLU A 537 -12.49 13.36 -3.15
C GLU A 537 -13.45 13.86 -2.05
N ALA A 538 -13.55 15.18 -1.90
CA ALA A 538 -14.50 15.82 -1.01
C ALA A 538 -15.36 16.83 -1.78
N LYS A 539 -16.67 16.86 -1.48
CA LYS A 539 -17.63 17.77 -2.13
C LYS A 539 -18.52 18.44 -1.10
N LEU A 540 -18.56 19.77 -1.09
CA LEU A 540 -19.52 20.54 -0.31
C LEU A 540 -20.63 21.07 -1.23
N LEU A 541 -21.87 20.63 -1.00
CA LEU A 541 -23.05 20.99 -1.81
C LEU A 541 -22.81 20.73 -3.32
N GLY A 542 -22.18 19.58 -3.63
CA GLY A 542 -21.84 19.16 -4.99
C GLY A 542 -20.62 19.84 -5.61
N ARG A 543 -19.92 20.74 -4.90
CA ARG A 543 -18.69 21.40 -5.37
C ARG A 543 -17.46 20.77 -4.73
N ILE A 544 -16.45 20.45 -5.54
CA ILE A 544 -15.15 19.97 -5.07
C ILE A 544 -14.56 20.92 -4.01
N VAL A 545 -14.08 20.36 -2.90
CA VAL A 545 -13.34 21.04 -1.86
C VAL A 545 -12.10 20.22 -1.49
N ASP A 546 -11.07 20.88 -0.96
CA ASP A 546 -9.85 20.22 -0.48
C ASP A 546 -10.16 19.36 0.78
N PRO A 547 -9.96 18.03 0.74
CA PRO A 547 -10.20 17.14 1.88
C PRO A 547 -9.35 17.49 3.12
N LEU A 548 -8.16 18.08 2.95
CA LEU A 548 -7.27 18.48 4.06
C LEU A 548 -7.76 19.73 4.80
N ARG A 549 -8.75 20.43 4.25
CA ARG A 549 -9.37 21.64 4.82
C ARG A 549 -10.73 21.38 5.45
N GLN A 550 -11.15 20.11 5.57
CA GLN A 550 -12.43 19.72 6.18
C GLN A 550 -12.25 19.35 7.65
#